data_AF-A0A413RJ91-F1
#
_entry.id   AF-A0A413RJ91-F1
#
_cell.length_a   1.000
_cell.length_b   1.000
_cell.length_c   1.000
_cell.angle_alpha   90.00
_cell.angle_beta   90.00
_cell.angle_gamma   90.00
#
_symmetry.space_group_name_H-M   'P 1'
#
loop_
_entity.id
_entity.type
_entity.pdbx_description
1 polymer ?
#
loop_
_entity_poly.entity_id
_entity_poly.type
_entity_poly.pdbx_seq_one_letter_code
_entity_poly.pdbx_strand_id
1 'polypeptide(L)' 'MVEHDHYWHLPVEASFDLSQEPGDLTVGQISDDLAEARGFLIENSAGPAWHALSHAIGLLRLVEEAARP' A
#
# COMPACT_ATOMS: atom_id res chain seq x y z
N MET A 1 -14.40 4.94 9.42
CA MET A 1 -14.58 5.04 7.96
C MET A 1 -13.27 5.59 7.43
N VAL A 2 -12.63 4.88 6.50
CA VAL A 2 -11.39 5.37 5.89
C VAL A 2 -11.81 6.50 4.94
N GLU A 3 -11.32 7.71 5.15
CA GLU A 3 -11.71 8.87 4.35
C GLU A 3 -11.23 8.75 2.88
N HIS A 4 -10.10 8.07 2.68
CA HIS A 4 -9.50 7.78 1.39
C HIS A 4 -9.24 6.29 1.24
N ASP A 5 -10.13 5.55 0.55
CA ASP A 5 -9.98 4.10 0.41
C ASP A 5 -8.97 3.70 -0.68
N HIS A 6 -8.70 4.57 -1.65
CA HIS A 6 -7.79 4.28 -2.76
C HIS A 6 -6.53 5.13 -2.63
N TYR A 7 -5.37 4.54 -2.95
CA TYR A 7 -4.10 5.25 -2.92
C TYR A 7 -3.23 4.94 -4.13
N TRP A 8 -2.35 5.90 -4.39
CA TRP A 8 -1.28 5.83 -5.37
C TRP A 8 0.02 6.06 -4.60
N HIS A 9 1.02 5.20 -4.83
CA HIS A 9 2.35 5.39 -4.29
C HIS A 9 3.37 5.40 -5.41
N LEU A 10 4.03 6.55 -5.51
CA LEU A 10 5.15 6.79 -6.40
C LEU A 10 6.46 6.59 -5.64
N PRO A 11 7.36 5.70 -6.08
CA PRO A 11 8.70 5.58 -5.49
C PRO A 11 9.42 6.93 -5.45
N VAL A 12 10.21 7.15 -4.41
CA VAL A 12 10.92 8.42 -4.19
C VAL A 12 11.87 8.72 -5.35
N GLU A 13 12.47 7.70 -5.94
CA GLU A 13 13.37 7.81 -7.08
C GLU A 13 12.64 8.36 -8.31
N ALA A 14 11.35 8.05 -8.44
CA ALA A 14 10.49 8.49 -9.55
C ALA A 14 9.72 9.80 -9.24
N SER A 15 9.76 10.30 -8.01
CA SER A 15 8.95 11.47 -7.60
C SER A 15 9.56 12.82 -8.01
N PHE A 16 10.83 12.85 -8.43
CA PHE A 16 11.54 14.08 -8.76
C PHE A 16 11.83 14.27 -10.26
N ASP A 17 11.80 13.19 -11.06
CA ASP A 17 12.01 13.30 -12.51
C ASP A 17 10.69 13.63 -13.21
N LEU A 18 10.48 14.93 -13.45
CA LEU A 18 9.31 15.45 -14.14
C LEU A 18 9.48 15.50 -15.67
N SER A 19 10.58 14.99 -16.22
CA SER A 19 10.83 14.99 -17.67
C SER A 19 10.10 13.88 -18.41
N GLN A 20 9.56 12.90 -17.67
CA GLN A 20 8.86 11.74 -18.19
C GLN A 20 7.73 11.32 -17.26
N GLU A 21 6.79 10.54 -17.77
CA GLU A 21 5.77 9.89 -16.95
C GLU A 21 6.43 8.81 -16.07
N PRO A 22 6.03 8.66 -14.80
CA PRO A 22 6.55 7.60 -13.96
C PRO A 22 6.27 6.21 -14.53
N GLY A 23 7.33 5.43 -14.74
CA GLY A 23 7.22 4.05 -15.25
C GLY A 23 6.70 3.06 -14.20
N ASP A 24 6.98 3.31 -12.92
CA ASP A 24 6.61 2.43 -11.81
C ASP A 24 5.70 3.17 -10.81
N LEU A 25 4.51 2.62 -10.63
CA LEU A 25 3.51 3.12 -9.69
C LEU A 25 2.87 1.93 -8.96
N THR A 26 2.66 2.06 -7.65
CA THR A 26 1.78 1.16 -6.91
C THR A 26 0.41 1.81 -6.77
N VAL A 27 -0.64 1.10 -7.16
CA VAL A 27 -2.02 1.46 -6.85
C VAL A 27 -2.58 0.42 -5.88
N GLY A 28 -3.40 0.85 -4.94
CA GLY A 28 -4.00 -0.06 -3.97
C GLY A 28 -5.25 0.51 -3.31
N GLN A 29 -5.87 -0.34 -2.50
CA GLN A 29 -7.11 -0.04 -1.80
C GLN A 29 -6.98 -0.49 -0.34
N ILE A 30 -7.25 0.42 0.59
CA ILE A 30 -7.02 0.23 2.03
C ILE A 30 -7.95 -0.84 2.59
N SER A 31 -9.21 -0.85 2.16
CA SER A 31 -10.16 -1.88 2.57
C SER A 31 -9.76 -3.27 2.10
N ASP A 32 -9.12 -3.40 0.93
CA ASP A 32 -8.55 -4.65 0.42
C ASP A 32 -7.32 -5.07 1.23
N ASP A 33 -6.38 -4.13 1.46
CA ASP A 33 -5.20 -4.36 2.30
C ASP A 33 -5.57 -4.83 3.72
N LEU A 34 -6.65 -4.27 4.29
CA LEU A 34 -7.15 -4.66 5.60
C LEU A 34 -7.82 -6.05 5.59
N ALA A 35 -8.53 -6.38 4.51
CA ALA A 35 -9.17 -7.69 4.35
C ALA A 35 -8.09 -8.80 4.24
N GLU A 36 -7.07 -8.57 3.42
CA GLU A 36 -5.92 -9.47 3.25
C GLU A 36 -5.13 -9.64 4.55
N ALA A 37 -4.83 -8.54 5.25
CA ALA A 37 -4.14 -8.61 6.55
C ALA A 37 -4.94 -9.40 7.59
N ARG A 38 -6.28 -9.28 7.61
CA ARG A 38 -7.14 -10.10 8.48
C ARG A 38 -7.11 -11.57 8.07
N GLY A 39 -7.14 -11.86 6.78
CA GLY A 39 -6.99 -13.22 6.24
C GLY A 39 -5.72 -13.88 6.75
N PHE A 40 -4.57 -13.19 6.66
CA PHE A 40 -3.29 -13.73 7.17
C PHE A 40 -3.32 -14.05 8.66
N LEU A 41 -3.92 -13.18 9.48
CA LEU A 41 -3.99 -13.39 10.92
C LEU A 41 -4.91 -14.57 11.31
N ILE A 42 -5.96 -14.82 10.53
CA ILE A 42 -6.94 -15.89 10.80
C ILE A 42 -6.43 -17.23 10.27
N GLU A 43 -5.92 -17.25 9.05
CA GLU A 43 -5.55 -18.47 8.33
C GLU A 43 -4.12 -18.92 8.64
N ASN A 44 -3.31 -18.03 9.24
CA ASN A 44 -1.88 -18.24 9.50
C ASN A 44 -1.11 -18.73 8.26
N SER A 45 -1.57 -18.29 7.09
CA SER A 45 -1.03 -18.63 5.79
C SER A 45 -0.99 -17.34 4.97
N ALA A 46 0.21 -16.85 4.72
CA ALA A 46 0.39 -15.85 3.68
C ALA A 46 0.30 -16.57 2.33
N GLY A 47 -0.36 -15.97 1.35
CA GLY A 47 -0.16 -16.33 -0.05
C GLY A 47 1.30 -16.13 -0.48
N PRO A 48 1.58 -15.88 -1.77
CA PRO A 48 2.94 -15.49 -2.18
C PRO A 48 3.47 -14.34 -1.31
N ALA A 49 4.65 -14.52 -0.70
CA ALA A 49 5.15 -13.59 0.32
C ALA A 49 5.27 -12.14 -0.19
N TRP A 50 5.60 -11.95 -1.47
CA TRP A 50 5.66 -10.63 -2.11
C TRP A 50 4.28 -9.94 -2.15
N HIS A 51 3.20 -10.69 -2.35
CA HIS A 51 1.83 -10.18 -2.41
C HIS A 51 1.38 -9.74 -1.02
N ALA A 52 1.58 -10.61 -0.03
CA ALA A 52 1.27 -10.31 1.37
C ALA A 52 2.03 -9.09 1.88
N LEU A 53 3.32 -8.96 1.52
CA LEU A 53 4.13 -7.81 1.89
C LEU A 53 3.64 -6.51 1.24
N SER A 54 3.11 -6.56 0.01
CA SER A 54 2.53 -5.39 -0.65
C SER A 54 1.35 -4.81 0.13
N HIS A 55 0.42 -5.65 0.58
CA HIS A 55 -0.72 -5.22 1.40
C HIS A 55 -0.27 -4.64 2.75
N ALA A 56 0.72 -5.28 3.40
CA ALA A 56 1.28 -4.77 4.64
C ALA A 56 1.94 -3.38 4.46
N ILE A 57 2.66 -3.17 3.35
CA ILE A 57 3.24 -1.87 3.00
C ILE A 57 2.14 -0.82 2.77
N GLY A 58 1.04 -1.19 2.11
CA GLY A 58 -0.13 -0.33 1.93
C GLY A 58 -0.67 0.21 3.27
N LEU A 59 -0.88 -0.70 4.23
CA LEU A 59 -1.33 -0.33 5.58
C LEU A 59 -0.31 0.55 6.33
N LEU A 60 0.99 0.26 6.20
CA LEU A 60 2.04 1.07 6.85
C LEU A 60 2.09 2.50 6.31
N ARG A 61 1.85 2.70 5.01
CA ARG A 61 1.75 4.03 4.39
C ARG A 61 0.56 4.81 4.90
N LEU A 62 -0.60 4.17 5.10
CA LEU A 62 -1.74 4.81 5.74
C LEU A 62 -1.41 5.28 7.16
N VAL A 63 -0.72 4.44 7.95
CA VAL A 63 -0.29 4.81 9.30
C VAL A 63 0.71 5.98 9.26
N GLU A 64 1.64 5.96 8.31
CA GLU A 64 2.58 7.06 8.09
C GLU A 64 1.84 8.37 7.79
N GLU A 65 0.90 8.36 6.84
CA GLU A 65 0.08 9.52 6.49
C GLU A 65 -0.67 10.07 7.70
N ALA A 66 -1.36 9.21 8.44
CA ALA A 66 -2.12 9.60 9.64
C ALA A 66 -1.24 10.14 10.78
N ALA A 67 0.05 9.82 10.77
CA ALA A 67 1.03 10.28 11.75
C ALA A 67 1.77 11.56 11.35
N ARG A 68 1.59 12.07 10.11
CA ARG A 68 2.23 13.31 9.66
C ARG A 68 1.63 14.52 10.40
N PRO A 69 2.47 15.50 10.78
CA PRO A 69 2.05 16.70 11.51
C PRO A 69 1.21 17.66 10.67
#